data_AF-A0A386HQU1-F1
#
_entry.id   AF-A0A386HQU1-F1
#
_cell.length_a   1.000
_cell.length_b   1.000
_cell.length_c   1.000
_cell.angle_alpha   90.00
_cell.angle_beta   90.00
_cell.angle_gamma   90.00
#
_symmetry.space_group_name_H-M   'P 1'
#
loop_
_entity.id
_entity.type
_entity.pdbx_description
1 polymer ?
#
loop_
_entity_poly.entity_id
_entity_poly.type
_entity_poly.pdbx_seq_one_letter_code
_entity_poly.pdbx_strand_id
1 'polypeptide(L)'
;MRQYRQLKNIQQPERILVLCEGESEIIYLNGYKSEDTNRRRLSRLEIEIYQLTNYSPLGLVSEAKKKIKEAKKDKMPYKSVWVVFDKDAQMNIPQAIQEAQTYSPSIEVAF
;
A
#
# COMPACT_ATOMS: atom_id res chain seq x y z
N MET A 1 18.75 44.19 -0.09
CA MET A 1 17.51 43.43 -0.36
C MET A 1 17.77 41.96 -0.10
N ARG A 2 17.07 41.34 0.86
CA ARG A 2 17.17 39.88 1.10
C ARG A 2 16.44 39.15 -0.02
N GLN A 3 17.16 38.41 -0.85
CA GLN A 3 16.54 37.50 -1.82
C GLN A 3 15.82 36.39 -1.04
N TYR A 4 14.50 36.39 -1.07
CA TYR A 4 13.71 35.27 -0.57
C TYR A 4 14.05 34.04 -1.42
N ARG A 5 14.60 33.00 -0.78
CA ARG A 5 14.86 31.71 -1.40
C ARG A 5 13.51 31.20 -1.91
N GLN A 6 13.31 31.16 -3.23
CA GLN A 6 12.09 30.62 -3.80
C GLN A 6 11.93 29.18 -3.31
N LEU A 7 10.81 28.89 -2.65
CA LEU A 7 10.47 27.54 -2.22
C LEU A 7 10.41 26.69 -3.49
N LYS A 8 11.39 25.79 -3.68
CA LYS A 8 11.31 24.78 -4.73
C LYS A 8 10.00 24.03 -4.49
N ASN A 9 9.18 23.93 -5.52
CA ASN A 9 7.95 23.16 -5.49
C ASN A 9 8.34 21.67 -5.47
N ILE A 10 8.66 21.14 -4.28
CA ILE A 10 9.03 19.74 -4.09
C ILE A 10 7.74 18.94 -4.28
N GLN A 11 7.61 18.27 -5.43
CA GLN A 11 6.53 17.31 -5.62
C GLN A 11 6.70 16.19 -4.59
N GLN A 12 5.68 15.98 -3.76
CA GLN A 12 5.65 14.85 -2.83
C GLN A 12 5.69 13.54 -3.63
N PRO A 13 6.38 12.50 -3.14
CA PRO A 13 6.36 11.19 -3.76
C PRO A 13 4.92 10.64 -3.77
N GLU A 14 4.59 9.87 -4.80
CA GLU A 14 3.32 9.15 -4.81
C GLU A 14 3.41 7.99 -3.81
N ARG A 15 2.38 7.80 -2.97
CA ARG A 15 2.38 6.74 -1.96
C ARG A 15 1.58 5.53 -2.42
N ILE A 16 2.12 4.34 -2.23
CA ILE A 16 1.44 3.06 -2.48
C ILE A 16 1.45 2.28 -1.18
N LEU A 17 0.27 1.80 -0.77
CA LEU A 17 0.13 0.91 0.37
C LEU A 17 -0.01 -0.53 -0.13
N VAL A 18 0.78 -1.44 0.41
CA VAL A 18 0.68 -2.88 0.15
C VAL A 18 0.57 -3.60 1.49
N LEU A 19 -0.54 -4.29 1.73
CA LEU A 19 -0.69 -5.15 2.91
C LEU A 19 -0.57 -6.60 2.48
N CYS A 20 0.23 -7.36 3.23
CA CYS A 20 0.48 -8.76 2.96
C CYS A 20 -0.14 -9.63 4.06
N GLU A 21 -0.64 -10.80 3.67
CA GLU A 21 -1.07 -11.83 4.61
C GLU A 21 0.10 -12.34 5.44
N GLY A 22 1.17 -12.83 4.82
CA GLY A 22 2.29 -13.46 5.50
C GLY A 22 3.61 -12.68 5.44
N GLU A 23 4.65 -13.29 6.01
CA GLU A 23 6.02 -12.77 5.98
C GLU A 23 6.71 -13.00 4.63
N SER A 24 6.37 -14.09 3.95
CA SER A 24 6.97 -14.48 2.68
C SER A 24 6.80 -13.40 1.61
N GLU A 25 5.60 -12.84 1.49
CA GLU A 25 5.28 -11.78 0.52
C GLU A 25 6.05 -10.50 0.87
N ILE A 26 6.22 -10.22 2.15
CA ILE A 26 6.96 -9.05 2.64
C ILE A 26 8.44 -9.19 2.28
N ILE A 27 9.03 -10.36 2.53
CA ILE A 27 10.43 -10.64 2.18
C ILE A 27 10.62 -10.52 0.67
N TYR A 28 9.73 -11.13 -0.11
CA TYR A 28 9.77 -11.08 -1.58
C TYR A 28 9.67 -9.64 -2.11
N LEU A 29 8.67 -8.88 -1.68
CA LEU A 29 8.44 -7.51 -2.13
C LEU A 29 9.56 -6.55 -1.71
N ASN A 30 10.10 -6.73 -0.50
CA ASN A 30 11.27 -5.96 -0.07
C ASN A 30 12.51 -6.30 -0.91
N GLY A 31 12.74 -7.58 -1.20
CA GLY A 31 13.78 -8.02 -2.12
C GLY A 31 13.63 -7.35 -3.49
N TYR A 32 12.43 -7.44 -4.07
CA TYR A 32 12.09 -6.81 -5.35
C TYR A 32 12.35 -5.28 -5.34
N LYS A 33 11.92 -4.58 -4.29
CA LYS A 33 12.12 -3.13 -4.13
C LYS A 33 13.60 -2.76 -4.00
N SER A 34 14.41 -3.63 -3.40
CA SER A 34 15.83 -3.38 -3.12
C SER A 34 16.74 -3.57 -4.34
N GLU A 35 16.32 -4.38 -5.32
CA GLU A 35 17.06 -4.63 -6.55
C GLU A 35 17.37 -3.32 -7.30
N ASP A 36 18.62 -3.13 -7.78
CA ASP A 36 19.10 -1.87 -8.35
C ASP A 36 18.24 -1.34 -9.50
N THR A 37 17.76 -2.24 -10.36
CA THR A 37 16.87 -1.97 -11.50
C THR A 37 15.53 -1.40 -11.02
N ASN A 38 14.93 -2.02 -10.01
CA ASN A 38 13.65 -1.64 -9.46
C ASN A 38 13.74 -0.42 -8.54
N ARG A 39 14.79 -0.31 -7.72
CA ARG A 39 14.98 0.85 -6.82
C ARG A 39 14.96 2.17 -7.59
N ARG A 40 15.61 2.22 -8.75
CA ARG A 40 15.60 3.42 -9.62
C ARG A 40 14.21 3.67 -10.22
N ARG A 41 13.53 2.61 -10.66
CA ARG A 41 12.18 2.70 -11.24
C ARG A 41 11.13 3.16 -10.21
N LEU A 42 11.26 2.69 -8.98
CA LEU A 42 10.34 2.94 -7.87
C LEU A 42 10.75 4.15 -7.02
N SER A 43 11.81 4.89 -7.37
CA SER A 43 12.37 5.94 -6.52
C SER A 43 11.43 7.14 -6.27
N ARG A 44 10.38 7.27 -7.08
CA ARG A 44 9.34 8.31 -6.94
C ARG A 44 8.14 7.83 -6.12
N LEU A 45 8.16 6.56 -5.71
CA LEU A 45 7.11 5.90 -4.97
C LEU A 45 7.55 5.67 -3.53
N GLU A 46 6.69 6.01 -2.59
CA GLU A 46 6.80 5.56 -1.22
C GLU A 46 5.90 4.33 -1.05
N ILE A 47 6.53 3.16 -1.00
CA ILE A 47 5.84 1.87 -0.87
C ILE A 47 5.93 1.43 0.59
N GLU A 48 4.78 1.34 1.24
CA GLU A 48 4.61 0.80 2.59
C GLU A 48 4.15 -0.65 2.50
N ILE A 49 4.92 -1.55 3.11
CA ILE A 49 4.61 -2.98 3.20
C ILE A 49 4.28 -3.30 4.65
N TYR A 50 3.08 -3.83 4.91
CA TYR A 50 2.59 -4.08 6.27
C TYR A 50 2.13 -5.53 6.44
N GLN A 51 2.56 -6.17 7.54
CA GLN A 51 2.07 -7.47 8.00
C GLN A 51 0.94 -7.27 9.00
N LEU A 52 -0.15 -8.01 8.86
CA LEU A 52 -1.15 -8.10 9.93
C LEU A 52 -0.81 -9.20 10.93
N THR A 53 -1.16 -8.97 12.19
CA THR A 53 -1.18 -10.01 13.23
C THR A 53 -2.35 -10.98 13.04
N ASN A 54 -3.40 -10.56 12.32
CA ASN A 54 -4.60 -11.35 12.06
C ASN A 54 -4.73 -11.62 10.55
N TYR A 55 -4.36 -12.84 10.16
CA TYR A 55 -4.14 -13.29 8.78
C TYR A 55 -5.41 -13.42 7.92
N SER A 56 -6.59 -13.04 8.43
CA SER A 56 -7.82 -13.20 7.64
C SER A 56 -7.91 -12.19 6.48
N PRO A 57 -8.41 -12.60 5.29
CA PRO A 57 -8.61 -11.68 4.15
C PRO A 57 -9.47 -10.45 4.48
N LEU A 58 -10.48 -10.60 5.33
CA LEU A 58 -11.33 -9.49 5.81
C LEU A 58 -10.58 -8.55 6.76
N GLY A 59 -9.68 -9.10 7.59
CA GLY A 59 -8.80 -8.31 8.46
C GLY A 59 -7.89 -7.39 7.65
N LEU A 60 -7.27 -7.91 6.59
CA LEU A 60 -6.45 -7.16 5.63
C LEU A 60 -7.21 -5.97 5.03
N VAL A 61 -8.41 -6.21 4.50
CA VAL A 61 -9.25 -5.17 3.91
C VAL A 61 -9.68 -4.14 4.96
N SER A 62 -9.99 -4.57 6.18
CA SER A 62 -10.35 -3.67 7.29
C SER A 62 -9.20 -2.73 7.67
N GLU A 63 -7.98 -3.25 7.78
CA GLU A 63 -6.79 -2.44 8.06
C GLU A 63 -6.44 -1.51 6.90
N ALA A 64 -6.59 -1.96 5.64
CA ALA A 64 -6.44 -1.10 4.47
C ALA A 64 -7.40 0.11 4.55
N LYS A 65 -8.67 -0.12 4.86
CA LYS A 65 -9.68 0.93 5.05
C LYS A 65 -9.28 1.91 6.16
N LYS A 66 -8.72 1.44 7.28
CA LYS A 66 -8.23 2.30 8.38
C LYS A 66 -7.07 3.18 7.92
N LYS A 67 -6.03 2.59 7.32
CA LYS A 67 -4.86 3.34 6.82
C LYS A 67 -5.22 4.37 5.76
N ILE A 68 -6.16 4.07 4.87
CA ILE A 68 -6.69 5.03 3.89
C ILE A 68 -7.31 6.25 4.61
N LYS A 69 -8.10 6.02 5.66
CA LYS A 69 -8.73 7.11 6.43
C LYS A 69 -7.70 7.97 7.16
N GLU A 70 -6.66 7.35 7.74
CA GLU A 70 -5.55 8.04 8.40
C GLU A 70 -4.76 8.89 7.41
N ALA A 71 -4.32 8.31 6.29
CA ALA A 71 -3.58 9.01 5.24
C ALA A 71 -4.36 10.21 4.67
N LYS A 72 -5.70 10.10 4.56
CA LYS A 72 -6.56 11.21 4.16
C LYS A 72 -6.61 12.32 5.21
N LYS A 73 -6.65 11.98 6.51
CA LYS A 73 -6.59 12.96 7.60
C LYS A 73 -5.26 13.70 7.62
N ASP A 74 -4.17 13.01 7.33
CA ASP A 74 -2.82 13.55 7.28
C ASP A 74 -2.53 14.35 5.99
N LYS A 75 -3.52 14.48 5.09
CA LYS A 75 -3.41 15.14 3.78
C LYS A 75 -2.34 14.53 2.87
N MET A 76 -2.02 13.26 3.08
CA MET A 76 -1.06 12.50 2.28
C MET A 76 -1.70 11.18 1.79
N PRO A 77 -2.76 11.24 0.95
CA PRO A 77 -3.49 10.05 0.53
C PRO A 77 -2.61 9.10 -0.31
N TYR A 78 -2.90 7.81 -0.21
CA TYR A 78 -2.32 6.82 -1.12
C TYR A 78 -2.86 7.00 -2.54
N LYS A 79 -1.98 6.87 -3.53
CA LYS A 79 -2.34 6.79 -4.94
C LYS A 79 -3.02 5.46 -5.28
N SER A 80 -2.52 4.37 -4.70
CA SER A 80 -3.07 3.02 -4.86
C SER A 80 -2.89 2.21 -3.59
N VAL A 81 -3.82 1.28 -3.35
CA VAL A 81 -3.81 0.40 -2.18
C VAL A 81 -4.01 -1.03 -2.64
N TRP A 82 -3.13 -1.91 -2.19
CA TRP A 82 -3.10 -3.32 -2.55
C TRP A 82 -3.19 -4.19 -1.30
N VAL A 83 -3.96 -5.26 -1.39
CA VAL A 83 -3.90 -6.38 -0.45
C VAL A 83 -3.42 -7.63 -1.20
N VAL A 84 -2.45 -8.32 -0.64
CA VAL A 84 -1.84 -9.54 -1.20
C VAL A 84 -2.23 -10.70 -0.31
N PHE A 85 -2.94 -11.66 -0.88
CA PHE A 85 -3.35 -12.89 -0.21
C PHE A 85 -2.48 -14.06 -0.66
N ASP A 86 -2.29 -15.06 0.20
CA ASP A 86 -1.81 -16.35 -0.25
C ASP A 86 -2.93 -17.06 -1.02
N LYS A 87 -2.57 -17.77 -2.09
CA LYS A 87 -3.51 -18.49 -2.97
C LYS A 87 -4.27 -19.58 -2.22
N ASP A 88 -3.71 -20.08 -1.12
CA ASP A 88 -4.28 -21.15 -0.31
C ASP A 88 -5.30 -20.66 0.76
N ALA A 89 -5.56 -19.35 0.86
CA ALA A 89 -6.52 -18.77 1.81
C ALA A 89 -7.99 -19.07 1.44
N GLN A 90 -8.46 -20.31 1.59
CA GLN A 90 -9.73 -20.76 1.02
C GLN A 90 -11.02 -20.17 1.64
N MET A 91 -10.95 -19.46 2.77
CA MET A 91 -12.15 -18.90 3.44
C MET A 91 -12.21 -17.36 3.35
N ASN A 92 -13.35 -16.84 2.91
CA ASN A 92 -13.71 -15.41 2.84
C ASN A 92 -13.03 -14.55 1.75
N ILE A 93 -12.23 -15.11 0.84
CA ILE A 93 -11.68 -14.36 -0.32
C ILE A 93 -12.78 -13.66 -1.15
N PRO A 94 -13.89 -14.31 -1.56
CA PRO A 94 -14.88 -13.65 -2.41
C PRO A 94 -15.50 -12.42 -1.75
N GLN A 95 -15.79 -12.50 -0.45
CA GLN A 95 -16.30 -11.38 0.33
C GLN A 95 -15.26 -10.28 0.46
N ALA A 96 -14.01 -10.62 0.74
CA ALA A 96 -12.92 -9.64 0.85
C ALA A 96 -12.69 -8.89 -0.47
N ILE A 97 -12.72 -9.58 -1.61
CA ILE A 97 -12.64 -8.97 -2.95
C ILE A 97 -13.80 -7.99 -3.16
N GLN A 98 -15.03 -8.41 -2.86
CA GLN A 98 -16.21 -7.56 -3.01
C GLN A 98 -16.09 -6.29 -2.15
N GLU A 99 -15.69 -6.43 -0.89
CA GLU A 99 -15.50 -5.31 0.03
C GLU A 99 -14.36 -4.37 -0.38
N ALA A 100 -13.30 -4.92 -0.99
CA ALA A 100 -12.16 -4.16 -1.48
C ALA A 100 -12.53 -3.31 -2.70
N GLN A 101 -13.24 -3.91 -3.66
CA GLN A 101 -13.63 -3.26 -4.90
C GLN A 101 -14.73 -2.22 -4.73
N THR A 102 -15.60 -2.39 -3.73
CA THR A 102 -16.69 -1.44 -3.43
C THR A 102 -16.24 -0.24 -2.58
N TYR A 103 -15.00 -0.24 -2.06
CA TYR A 103 -14.46 0.85 -1.27
C TYR A 103 -13.91 2.00 -2.15
N SER A 104 -13.83 3.21 -1.60
CA SER A 104 -13.29 4.39 -2.32
C SER A 104 -12.21 5.11 -1.49
N PRO A 105 -10.96 5.22 -2.00
CA PRO A 105 -10.45 4.61 -3.23
C PRO A 105 -10.53 3.07 -3.23
N SER A 106 -10.61 2.48 -4.42
CA SER A 106 -10.68 1.03 -4.59
C SER A 106 -9.41 0.37 -4.04
N ILE A 107 -9.59 -0.77 -3.39
CA ILE A 107 -8.49 -1.61 -2.91
C ILE A 107 -8.29 -2.73 -3.95
N GLU A 108 -7.09 -2.83 -4.49
CA GLU A 108 -6.70 -3.86 -5.46
C GLU A 108 -6.28 -5.13 -4.72
N VAL A 109 -6.60 -6.29 -5.30
CA VAL A 109 -6.31 -7.60 -4.71
C VAL A 109 -5.33 -8.35 -5.61
N ALA A 110 -4.26 -8.87 -5.02
CA ALA A 110 -3.28 -9.73 -5.66
C ALA A 110 -3.14 -11.07 -4.91
N PHE A 111 -2.63 -12.08 -5.62
CA PHE A 111 -2.34 -13.43 -5.13
C PHE A 111 -0.90 -13.81 -5.47
#